data_AF-A0A9D8JV89-F1
#
_entry.id   AF-A0A9D8JV89-F1
#
_cell.length_a   1.000
_cell.length_b   1.000
_cell.length_c   1.000
_cell.angle_alpha   90.00
_cell.angle_beta   90.00
_cell.angle_gamma   90.00
#
_symmetry.space_group_name_H-M   'P 1'
#
loop_
_entity.id
_entity.type
_entity.pdbx_description
1 polymer ?
#
loop_
_entity_poly.entity_id
_entity_poly.type
_entity_poly.pdbx_seq_one_letter_code
_entity_poly.pdbx_strand_id
1 'polypeptide(L)' 'MKCVICKQGKTRPGMGTVILERGKTTVVIKKVPADICDNCGEA' A
#
# COMPACT_ATOMS: atom_id res chain seq x y z
N MET A 1 8.83 6.66 -7.57
CA MET A 1 8.87 8.13 -7.29
C MET A 1 9.33 8.37 -5.86
N LYS A 2 9.75 9.58 -5.43
CA LYS A 2 10.06 9.81 -4.00
C LYS A 2 8.77 9.72 -3.18
N CYS A 3 8.77 8.94 -2.10
CA CYS A 3 7.57 8.75 -1.28
C CYS A 3 7.14 10.08 -0.65
N VAL A 4 5.88 10.48 -0.85
CA VAL A 4 5.34 11.74 -0.33
C VAL A 4 5.06 11.69 1.18
N ILE A 5 4.87 10.48 1.73
CA ILE A 5 4.59 10.25 3.16
C ILE A 5 5.88 10.31 3.97
N CYS A 6 6.82 9.38 3.77
CA CYS A 6 8.04 9.34 4.59
C CYS A 6 9.16 10.27 4.10
N LYS A 7 9.11 10.75 2.86
CA LYS A 7 10.13 11.62 2.23
C LYS A 7 11.57 11.05 2.21
N GLN A 8 11.75 9.79 2.55
CA GLN A 8 13.05 9.11 2.61
C GLN A 8 13.17 8.04 1.52
N GLY A 9 12.14 7.20 1.36
CA GLY A 9 12.14 6.10 0.40
C GLY A 9 11.69 6.46 -1.01
N LYS A 10 11.80 5.48 -1.90
CA LYS A 10 11.29 5.51 -3.28
C LYS A 10 10.19 4.47 -3.43
N THR A 11 9.09 4.84 -4.07
CA THR A 11 8.04 3.89 -4.48
C THR A 11 8.46 3.12 -5.73
N ARG A 12 8.07 1.85 -5.77
CA ARG A 12 8.35 0.90 -6.87
C ARG A 12 7.15 -0.03 -7.07
N PRO A 13 6.92 -0.57 -8.28
CA PRO A 13 5.84 -1.52 -8.51
C PRO A 13 5.95 -2.75 -7.59
N GLY A 14 4.83 -3.13 -6.99
CA GLY A 14 4.74 -4.23 -6.04
C GLY A 14 3.30 -4.72 -5.85
N MET A 15 3.11 -5.60 -4.86
CA MET A 15 1.80 -6.15 -4.50
C MET A 15 1.48 -5.89 -3.03
N GLY A 16 0.32 -5.29 -2.77
CA GLY A 16 -0.21 -5.01 -1.44
C GLY A 16 -1.43 -5.86 -1.09
N THR A 17 -1.92 -5.66 0.15
CA THR A 17 -3.22 -6.16 0.60
C THR A 17 -4.05 -4.97 1.04
N VAL A 18 -5.25 -4.83 0.46
CA VAL A 18 -6.20 -3.77 0.84
C VAL A 18 -7.26 -4.39 1.73
N ILE A 19 -7.49 -3.77 2.89
CA ILE A 19 -8.53 -4.15 3.84
C ILE A 19 -9.55 -3.03 3.86
N LEU A 20 -10.80 -3.36 3.52
CA LEU A 20 -11.92 -2.42 3.58
C LEU A 20 -12.87 -2.88 4.68
N GLU A 21 -13.25 -1.97 5.57
CA GLU A 21 -14.21 -2.23 6.64
C GLU A 21 -15.46 -1.38 6.46
N ARG A 22 -16.64 -2.01 6.53
CA ARG A 22 -17.94 -1.33 6.48
C ARG A 22 -18.90 -2.00 7.44
N GLY A 23 -19.24 -1.30 8.54
CA GLY A 23 -20.07 -1.85 9.60
C GLY A 23 -19.42 -3.10 10.20
N LYS A 24 -20.09 -4.25 10.08
CA LYS A 24 -19.57 -5.56 10.55
C LYS A 24 -18.89 -6.38 9.43
N THR A 25 -18.72 -5.81 8.25
CA THR A 25 -18.15 -6.50 7.09
C THR A 25 -16.71 -6.07 6.87
N THR A 26 -15.81 -7.05 6.75
CA THR A 26 -14.41 -6.86 6.34
C THR A 26 -14.19 -7.51 4.99
N VAL A 27 -13.67 -6.76 4.03
CA VAL A 27 -13.28 -7.25 2.71
C VAL A 27 -11.76 -7.19 2.61
N VAL A 28 -11.13 -8.33 2.31
CA VAL A 28 -9.67 -8.43 2.15
C VAL A 28 -9.36 -8.71 0.69
N ILE A 29 -8.68 -7.77 0.03
CA ILE A 29 -8.24 -7.89 -1.37
C ILE A 29 -6.73 -8.14 -1.35
N LYS A 30 -6.32 -9.34 -1.73
CA LYS A 30 -4.91 -9.75 -1.78
C LYS A 30 -4.30 -9.50 -3.15
N LYS A 31 -2.97 -9.33 -3.20
CA LYS A 31 -2.19 -9.17 -4.43
C LYS A 31 -2.64 -7.97 -5.29
N VAL A 32 -2.97 -6.85 -4.64
CA VAL A 32 -3.34 -5.61 -5.34
C VAL A 32 -2.07 -4.96 -5.89
N PRO A 33 -1.95 -4.73 -7.20
CA PRO A 33 -0.80 -4.04 -7.77
C PRO A 33 -0.79 -2.58 -7.33
N ALA A 34 0.35 -2.10 -6.82
CA ALA A 34 0.53 -0.71 -6.36
C ALA A 34 2.01 -0.30 -6.41
N ASP A 35 2.28 0.99 -6.27
CA ASP A 35 3.63 1.53 -6.16
C ASP A 35 4.02 1.64 -4.68
N ILE A 36 4.77 0.66 -4.18
CA ILE A 36 5.07 0.50 -2.75
C ILE A 36 6.40 1.17 -2.40
N CYS A 37 6.43 1.96 -1.34
CA CYS A 37 7.63 2.57 -0.79
C CYS A 37 8.58 1.53 -0.19
N ASP A 38 9.84 1.53 -0.65
CA ASP A 38 10.90 0.64 -0.18
C ASP A 38 11.38 0.90 1.25
N ASN A 39 10.91 1.97 1.89
CA ASN A 39 11.29 2.34 3.26
C ASN A 39 10.15 2.14 4.27
N CYS A 40 8.95 2.66 3.99
CA CYS A 40 7.84 2.64 4.96
C CYS A 40 6.66 1.75 4.55
N GLY A 41 6.70 1.13 3.36
CA GLY A 41 5.63 0.24 2.90
C GLY A 41 4.34 0.93 2.43
N GLU A 42 4.32 2.27 2.36
CA GLU A 42 3.19 3.03 1.81
C GLU A 42 2.96 2.67 0.34
N ALA A 43 1.70 2.42 -0.05
CA ALA A 43 1.29 1.96 -1.38
C ALA A 43 0.31 2.92 -2.05
#